data_AF-A0A7J9Q982-F1
#
_entry.id   AF-A0A7J9Q982-F1
#
_cell.length_a   1.000
_cell.length_b   1.000
_cell.length_c   1.000
_cell.angle_alpha   90.00
_cell.angle_beta   90.00
_cell.angle_gamma   90.00
#
_symmetry.space_group_name_H-M   'P 1'
#
loop_
_entity.id
_entity.type
_entity.pdbx_description
1 polymer ?
#
loop_
_entity_poly.entity_id
_entity_poly.type
_entity_poly.pdbx_seq_one_letter_code
_entity_poly.pdbx_strand_id
1 'polypeptide(L)' 'MTCIHTFKNKENHMVCSKCGHIREFTKPSVKPKILLIGLLISVMIVGGIVTLSFFS' A
#
# COMPACT_ATOMS: atom_id res chain seq x y z
N MET A 1 -26.84 -0.50 -10.70
CA MET A 1 -26.05 0.07 -9.57
C MET A 1 -24.61 0.41 -10.01
N THR A 2 -24.44 1.06 -11.18
CA THR A 2 -23.12 1.39 -11.75
C THR A 2 -23.26 2.72 -12.49
N CYS A 3 -22.94 3.82 -11.82
CA CYS A 3 -22.95 5.15 -12.45
C CYS A 3 -21.73 5.22 -13.41
N ILE A 4 -22.00 5.39 -14.72
CA ILE A 4 -21.03 5.46 -15.85
C ILE A 4 -20.57 6.89 -16.16
N HIS A 5 -20.97 7.85 -15.33
CA HIS A 5 -20.73 9.27 -15.55
C HIS A 5 -19.32 9.70 -15.11
N THR A 6 -18.88 10.87 -15.57
CA THR A 6 -17.59 11.47 -15.21
C THR A 6 -17.48 11.73 -13.70
N PHE A 7 -16.52 11.05 -13.07
CA PHE A 7 -16.18 11.23 -11.66
C PHE A 7 -15.15 12.36 -11.51
N LYS A 8 -15.36 13.25 -10.54
CA LYS A 8 -14.35 14.24 -10.13
C LYS A 8 -13.58 13.69 -8.94
N ASN A 9 -12.26 13.80 -9.01
CA ASN A 9 -11.36 13.36 -7.95
C ASN A 9 -11.40 14.36 -6.78
N LYS A 10 -11.65 13.88 -5.57
CA LYS A 10 -11.66 14.65 -4.32
C LYS A 10 -10.80 13.90 -3.30
N GLU A 11 -9.49 14.21 -3.29
CA GLU A 11 -8.45 13.75 -2.34
C GLU A 11 -8.38 12.24 -1.97
N ASN A 12 -9.43 11.69 -1.34
CA ASN A 12 -9.55 10.29 -0.93
C ASN A 12 -10.77 9.56 -1.51
N HIS A 13 -11.65 10.26 -2.23
CA HIS A 13 -12.83 9.67 -2.85
C HIS A 13 -13.17 10.34 -4.19
N MET A 14 -13.76 9.58 -5.09
CA MET A 14 -14.29 10.09 -6.35
C MET A 14 -15.78 10.35 -6.18
N VAL A 15 -16.25 11.56 -6.46
CA VAL A 15 -17.69 11.84 -6.48
C VAL A 15 -18.15 11.96 -7.93
N CYS A 16 -19.22 11.26 -8.28
CA CYS A 16 -19.88 11.51 -9.54
C CYS A 16 -20.58 12.88 -9.49
N SER A 17 -20.22 13.78 -10.41
CA SER A 17 -20.79 15.13 -10.45
C SER A 17 -22.30 15.17 -10.80
N LYS A 18 -22.83 14.11 -11.42
CA LYS A 18 -24.26 13.99 -11.77
C LYS A 18 -25.07 13.17 -10.76
N CYS A 19 -24.50 12.08 -10.25
CA CYS A 19 -25.21 11.10 -9.43
C CYS A 19 -25.04 11.36 -7.92
N GLY A 20 -24.06 12.16 -7.51
CA GLY A 20 -23.63 12.24 -6.10
C GLY A 20 -22.97 10.97 -5.56
N HIS A 21 -22.86 9.91 -6.36
CA HIS A 21 -22.30 8.63 -5.96
C HIS A 21 -20.81 8.77 -5.61
N ILE A 22 -20.46 8.38 -4.38
CA ILE A 22 -19.10 8.40 -3.86
C ILE A 22 -18.46 7.03 -4.12
N ARG A 23 -17.33 7.00 -4.82
CA ARG A 23 -16.46 5.83 -4.90
C ARG A 23 -15.22 6.14 -4.08
N GLU A 24 -15.08 5.50 -2.92
CA GLU A 24 -13.84 5.58 -2.18
C GLU A 24 -12.75 4.89 -3.01
N PHE A 25 -11.69 5.63 -3.33
CA PHE A 25 -10.47 4.99 -3.77
C PHE A 25 -9.93 4.31 -2.52
N THR A 26 -10.03 3.00 -2.43
CA THR A 26 -9.30 2.23 -1.44
C THR A 26 -7.83 2.48 -1.69
N LYS A 27 -7.26 3.52 -1.05
CA LYS A 27 -5.81 3.78 -1.08
C LYS A 27 -5.19 2.46 -0.63
N PRO A 28 -4.41 1.76 -1.49
CA PRO A 28 -3.74 0.56 -1.06
C PRO A 28 -2.89 0.98 0.14
N SER A 29 -3.25 0.48 1.32
CA SER A 29 -2.61 0.88 2.57
C SER A 29 -1.11 0.62 2.41
N VAL A 30 -0.31 1.69 2.35
CA VAL A 30 1.14 1.59 2.18
C VAL A 30 1.80 1.17 3.49
N LYS A 31 1.09 1.35 4.61
CA LYS A 31 1.50 0.97 5.97
C LYS A 31 1.92 -0.51 6.09
N PRO A 32 1.12 -1.51 5.65
CA PRO A 32 1.52 -2.92 5.70
C PRO A 32 2.71 -3.24 4.80
N LYS A 33 2.85 -2.59 3.63
CA LYS A 33 3.99 -2.83 2.72
C LYS A 33 5.31 -2.36 3.32
N ILE A 34 5.33 -1.21 4.00
CA ILE A 34 6.55 -0.67 4.63
C ILE A 34 7.05 -1.58 5.76
N LEU A 35 6.13 -2.12 6.57
CA LEU A 35 6.45 -3.03 7.68
C LEU A 35 7.08 -4.34 7.17
N LEU A 36 6.52 -4.90 6.09
CA LEU A 36 7.04 -6.13 5.49
C LEU A 36 8.46 -5.94 4.93
N ILE A 37 8.71 -4.81 4.28
CA ILE A 37 10.04 -4.48 3.72
C ILE A 37 11.07 -4.34 4.85
N GLY A 38 10.72 -3.63 5.93
CA GLY A 38 11.62 -3.48 7.09
C GLY A 38 11.96 -4.81 7.75
N LEU A 39 10.98 -5.71 7.87
CA LEU A 39 11.19 -7.05 8.44
C LEU A 39 12.15 -7.88 7.58
N LEU A 40 11.97 -7.89 6.25
CA LEU A 40 12.84 -8.65 5.34
C LEU A 40 14.30 -8.18 5.42
N ILE A 41 14.52 -6.86 5.45
CA ILE A 41 15.88 -6.29 5.56
C ILE A 41 16.52 -6.70 6.89
N SER A 42 15.78 -6.65 8.00
CA SER A 42 16.27 -7.07 9.30
C SER A 42 16.70 -8.54 9.31
N VAL A 43 15.89 -9.43 8.73
CA VAL A 43 16.21 -10.87 8.63
C VAL A 43 17.45 -11.10 7.77
N MET A 44 17.60 -10.40 6.65
CA MET A 44 18.78 -10.55 5.79
C MET A 44 20.07 -10.13 6.49
N ILE A 45 20.06 -9.02 7.25
CA ILE A 45 21.23 -8.55 7.99
C ILE A 45 21.63 -9.55 9.06
N VAL A 46 20.68 -10.01 9.88
CA VAL A 46 20.97 -10.99 10.94
C VAL A 46 21.48 -12.30 10.34
N GLY A 47 20.83 -12.79 9.27
CA GLY A 47 21.27 -14.00 8.56
C GLY A 47 22.69 -13.88 8.02
N GLY A 48 23.03 -12.75 7.40
CA GLY A 48 24.38 -12.49 6.86
C GLY A 48 25.46 -12.40 7.94
N ILE A 49 25.17 -11.77 9.07
CA ILE A 49 26.11 -11.70 10.21
C ILE A 49 26.35 -13.10 10.77
N VAL A 50 25.28 -13.89 10.95
CA VAL A 50 25.39 -15.25 11.48
C VAL A 50 26.21 -16.13 10.53
N THR A 51 25.94 -16.12 9.23
CA THR A 51 26.72 -16.92 8.27
C THR A 51 28.18 -16.48 8.20
N LEU A 52 28.46 -15.18 8.16
CA LEU A 52 29.85 -14.69 8.22
C LEU A 52 30.55 -15.12 9.51
N SER A 53 29.86 -15.10 10.65
CA SER A 53 30.41 -15.51 11.94
C SER A 53 30.66 -17.02 12.02
N PHE A 54 29.89 -17.84 11.30
CA PHE A 54 30.09 -19.29 11.25
C PHE A 54 31.24 -19.73 10.32
N PHE A 55 31.59 -18.89 9.33
CA PHE A 55 32.63 -19.17 8.34
C PHE A 55 33.92 -18.37 8.57
N SER A 56 33.99 -17.54 9.62
CA SER A 56 35.16 -16.79 10.07
C SER A 56 35.83 -17.44 11.28
#